data_AF-A0A1F6MZV7-F1
#
_entry.id   AF-A0A1F6MZV7-F1
#
_cell.length_a   1.000
_cell.length_b   1.000
_cell.length_c   1.000
_cell.angle_alpha   90.00
_cell.angle_beta   90.00
_cell.angle_gamma   90.00
#
_symmetry.space_group_name_H-M   'P 1'
#
loop_
_entity.id
_entity.type
_entity.pdbx_description
1 polymer ?
#
loop_
_entity_poly.entity_id
_entity_poly.type
_entity_poly.pdbx_seq_one_letter_code
_entity_poly.pdbx_strand_id
1 'polypeptide(L)'
;MPKLKNTQERILHRLKISLGHMKKVLKMVEDGKYCVDVIHQSKAVQKALKEVDHLILENHLNTCAAKAIRAGKEKKAIAEIMGIIKKT
;
A
#
# COMPACT_ATOMS: atom_id res chain seq x y z
N MET A 1 -12.48 4.53 -18.73
CA MET A 1 -12.16 4.14 -17.34
C MET A 1 -12.77 5.18 -16.40
N PRO A 2 -13.45 4.80 -15.30
CA PRO A 2 -14.04 5.78 -14.40
C PRO A 2 -12.93 6.59 -13.71
N LYS A 3 -13.03 7.92 -13.72
CA LYS A 3 -12.14 8.81 -12.97
C LYS A 3 -12.37 8.58 -11.47
N LEU A 4 -11.37 8.07 -10.77
CA LEU A 4 -11.38 7.95 -9.31
C LEU A 4 -11.39 9.36 -8.71
N LYS A 5 -12.39 9.66 -7.90
CA LYS A 5 -12.73 11.03 -7.46
C LYS A 5 -11.97 11.47 -6.22
N ASN A 6 -11.56 10.55 -5.36
CA ASN A 6 -10.82 10.89 -4.13
C ASN A 6 -9.72 9.85 -3.80
N THR A 7 -8.83 10.20 -2.88
CA THR A 7 -7.68 9.36 -2.49
C THR A 7 -8.11 8.01 -1.93
N GLN A 8 -9.22 7.95 -1.19
CA GLN A 8 -9.77 6.70 -0.66
C GLN A 8 -10.19 5.74 -1.78
N GLU A 9 -10.89 6.23 -2.81
CA GLU A 9 -11.26 5.42 -3.98
C GLU A 9 -10.02 4.89 -4.72
N ARG A 10 -8.96 5.69 -4.83
CA ARG A 10 -7.67 5.27 -5.44
C ARG A 10 -7.00 4.16 -4.64
N ILE A 11 -6.96 4.28 -3.31
CA ILE A 11 -6.42 3.26 -2.41
C ILE A 11 -7.23 1.96 -2.55
N LEU A 12 -8.55 2.04 -2.44
CA LEU A 12 -9.45 0.89 -2.56
C LEU A 12 -9.30 0.18 -3.91
N HIS A 13 -9.19 0.94 -5.00
CA HIS A 13 -8.99 0.38 -6.33
C HIS A 13 -7.69 -0.43 -6.43
N ARG A 14 -6.57 0.10 -5.92
CA ARG A 14 -5.28 -0.59 -5.93
C ARG A 14 -5.22 -1.78 -4.99
N LEU A 15 -5.90 -1.71 -3.84
CA LEU A 15 -6.06 -2.86 -2.95
C LEU A 15 -6.83 -4.00 -3.63
N LYS A 16 -7.90 -3.69 -4.38
CA LYS A 16 -8.64 -4.70 -5.15
C LYS A 16 -7.77 -5.37 -6.22
N ILE A 17 -6.90 -4.61 -6.89
CA ILE A 17 -5.92 -5.16 -7.84
C ILE A 17 -4.93 -6.08 -7.13
N SER A 18 -4.37 -5.63 -5.99
CA SER A 18 -3.43 -6.41 -5.18
C SER A 18 -4.06 -7.72 -4.69
N LEU A 19 -5.33 -7.68 -4.28
CA LEU A 19 -6.10 -8.87 -3.91
C LEU A 19 -6.24 -9.86 -5.08
N GLY A 20 -6.50 -9.37 -6.30
CA GLY A 20 -6.53 -10.20 -7.50
C GLY A 20 -5.20 -10.93 -7.75
N HIS A 21 -4.08 -10.23 -7.60
CA HIS A 21 -2.76 -10.84 -7.70
C HIS A 21 -2.52 -11.89 -6.60
N MET A 22 -2.92 -11.61 -5.36
CA MET A 22 -2.77 -12.58 -4.26
C MET A 22 -3.61 -13.84 -4.49
N LYS A 23 -4.86 -13.70 -4.95
CA LYS A 23 -5.70 -14.84 -5.34
C LYS A 23 -5.05 -15.69 -6.43
N LYS A 24 -4.38 -15.05 -7.40
CA LYS A 24 -3.62 -15.77 -8.43
C LYS A 24 -2.43 -16.54 -7.84
N VAL A 25 -1.67 -15.94 -6.92
CA VAL A 25 -0.57 -16.65 -6.23
C VAL A 25 -1.10 -17.90 -5.52
N LEU A 26 -2.19 -17.75 -4.75
CA LEU A 26 -2.83 -18.88 -4.06
C LEU A 26 -3.17 -20.00 -5.05
N LYS A 27 -3.86 -19.67 -6.14
CA LYS A 27 -4.25 -20.66 -7.15
C LYS A 27 -3.05 -21.32 -7.83
N MET A 28 -1.98 -20.58 -8.09
CA MET A 28 -0.75 -21.13 -8.66
C MET A 28 -0.09 -22.15 -7.74
N VAL A 29 -0.14 -21.95 -6.42
CA VAL A 29 0.36 -22.91 -5.44
C VAL A 29 -0.53 -24.15 -5.39
N GLU A 30 -1.85 -23.97 -5.32
CA GLU A 30 -2.83 -25.08 -5.36
C GLU A 30 -2.68 -25.96 -6.61
N ASP A 31 -2.42 -25.33 -7.76
CA ASP A 31 -2.26 -26.00 -9.05
C ASP A 31 -0.84 -26.55 -9.29
N GLY A 32 0.06 -26.45 -8.31
CA GLY A 32 1.44 -26.96 -8.42
C GLY A 32 2.26 -26.28 -9.52
N LYS A 33 2.04 -24.98 -9.77
CA LYS A 33 2.78 -24.24 -10.81
C LYS A 33 4.27 -24.11 -10.45
N TYR A 34 5.09 -23.88 -11.48
CA TYR A 34 6.53 -23.75 -11.35
C TYR A 34 6.92 -22.66 -10.33
N CYS A 35 7.80 -23.02 -9.39
CA CYS A 35 8.10 -22.19 -8.23
C CYS A 35 8.60 -20.79 -8.59
N VAL A 36 9.39 -20.65 -9.66
CA VAL A 36 9.90 -19.35 -10.10
C VAL A 36 8.78 -18.42 -10.56
N ASP A 37 7.75 -18.96 -11.23
CA ASP A 37 6.59 -18.18 -11.67
C ASP A 37 5.74 -17.72 -10.49
N VAL A 38 5.57 -18.59 -9.47
CA VAL A 38 4.91 -18.23 -8.21
C VAL A 38 5.66 -17.10 -7.52
N ILE A 39 6.99 -17.17 -7.47
CA ILE A 39 7.84 -16.12 -6.88
C ILE A 39 7.69 -14.81 -7.65
N HIS A 40 7.70 -14.83 -8.99
CA HIS A 40 7.48 -13.63 -9.79
C HIS A 40 6.10 -13.01 -9.53
N GLN A 41 5.05 -13.83 -9.46
CA GLN A 41 3.70 -13.36 -9.16
C GLN A 41 3.59 -12.81 -7.74
N SER A 42 4.27 -13.42 -6.77
CA SER A 42 4.36 -12.92 -5.38
C SER A 42 5.08 -11.57 -5.29
N LYS A 43 6.20 -11.40 -6.01
CA LYS A 43 6.89 -10.10 -6.11
C LYS A 43 6.01 -9.02 -6.72
N ALA A 44 5.12 -9.37 -7.66
CA ALA A 44 4.14 -8.43 -8.19
C ALA A 44 3.13 -7.98 -7.12
N VAL A 45 2.70 -8.87 -6.22
CA VAL A 45 1.87 -8.51 -5.05
C VAL A 45 2.63 -7.54 -4.14
N GLN A 46 3.88 -7.85 -3.80
CA GLN A 46 4.71 -6.99 -2.94
C GLN A 46 4.86 -5.58 -3.53
N LYS A 47 5.14 -5.47 -4.83
CA LYS A 47 5.22 -4.17 -5.52
C LYS A 47 3.89 -3.43 -5.48
N ALA A 48 2.77 -4.11 -5.71
CA ALA A 48 1.45 -3.49 -5.67
C ALA A 48 1.10 -2.96 -4.26
N LEU A 49 1.45 -3.70 -3.20
CA LEU A 49 1.27 -3.27 -1.82
C LEU A 49 2.14 -2.05 -1.49
N LYS A 50 3.41 -2.04 -1.91
CA LYS A 50 4.29 -0.88 -1.73
C LYS A 50 3.72 0.41 -2.33
N GLU A 51 3.11 0.31 -3.52
CA GLU A 51 2.44 1.45 -4.16
C GLU A 51 1.19 1.91 -3.39
N VAL A 52 0.47 0.99 -2.73
CA VAL A 52 -0.65 1.33 -1.86
C VAL A 52 -0.14 2.06 -0.61
N ASP A 53 0.92 1.56 0.02
CA ASP A 53 1.52 2.17 1.21
C ASP A 53 1.98 3.60 0.94
N HIS A 54 2.61 3.84 -0.22
CA HIS A 54 3.00 5.19 -0.63
C HIS A 54 1.80 6.15 -0.72
N LEU A 55 0.68 5.71 -1.30
CA LEU A 55 -0.53 6.54 -1.41
C LEU A 55 -1.19 6.80 -0.05
N ILE A 56 -1.19 5.80 0.83
CA ILE A 56 -1.69 5.95 2.20
C ILE A 56 -0.83 6.95 2.97
N LEU A 57 0.50 6.83 2.85
CA LEU A 57 1.44 7.73 3.51
C LEU A 57 1.30 9.15 2.97
N GLU A 58 1.23 9.35 1.66
CA GLU A 58 1.00 10.66 1.04
C GLU A 58 -0.31 11.29 1.56
N ASN A 59 -1.39 10.51 1.64
CA ASN A 59 -2.65 10.98 2.20
C ASN A 59 -2.52 11.37 3.67
N HIS A 60 -1.82 10.56 4.48
CA HIS A 60 -1.57 10.85 5.90
C HIS A 60 -0.77 12.14 6.09
N LEU A 61 0.28 12.34 5.30
CA LEU A 61 1.11 13.54 5.33
C LEU A 61 0.28 14.80 5.05
N ASN A 62 -0.57 14.75 4.01
CA ASN A 62 -1.41 15.87 3.59
C ASN A 62 -2.61 16.16 4.52
N THR A 63 -2.97 15.23 5.41
CA THR A 63 -4.18 15.36 6.24
C THR A 63 -3.88 15.32 7.74
N CYS A 64 -3.61 14.13 8.29
CA CYS A 64 -3.39 13.92 9.72
C CYS A 64 -2.11 14.60 10.21
N ALA A 65 -0.99 14.36 9.55
CA ALA A 65 0.30 14.92 9.95
C ALA A 65 0.31 16.45 9.81
N ALA A 66 -0.18 16.98 8.68
CA ALA A 66 -0.32 18.42 8.47
C ALA A 66 -1.15 19.11 9.57
N LYS A 67 -2.28 18.49 9.98
CA LYS A 67 -3.10 19.00 11.11
C LYS A 67 -2.35 18.95 12.44
N ALA A 68 -1.65 17.85 12.71
CA ALA A 68 -0.88 17.69 13.95
C ALA A 68 0.24 18.73 14.06
N ILE A 69 0.95 19.01 12.96
CA ILE A 69 2.00 20.03 12.89
C ILE A 69 1.40 21.42 13.19
N ARG A 70 0.29 21.78 12.53
CA ARG A 70 -0.41 23.06 12.79
C ARG A 70 -0.91 23.19 14.23
N ALA A 71 -1.18 22.07 14.90
CA ALA A 71 -1.59 22.02 16.30
C ALA A 71 -0.42 21.96 17.29
N GLY A 72 0.82 22.20 16.86
CA GLY A 72 2.02 22.18 17.71
C GLY A 72 2.47 20.77 18.14
N LYS A 73 1.94 19.71 17.52
CA LYS A 73 2.27 18.30 17.82
C LYS A 73 3.31 17.71 16.85
N GLU A 74 4.22 18.56 16.34
CA GLU A 74 5.20 18.19 15.30
C GLU A 74 6.07 16.98 15.70
N LYS A 75 6.58 16.95 16.93
CA LYS A 75 7.50 15.88 17.39
C LYS A 75 6.82 14.51 17.36
N LYS A 76 5.54 14.46 17.75
CA LYS A 76 4.75 13.23 17.72
C LYS A 76 4.49 12.79 16.29
N ALA A 77 4.10 13.70 15.41
CA ALA A 77 3.84 13.40 14.00
C ALA A 77 5.10 12.89 13.28
N ILE A 78 6.26 13.55 13.49
CA ILE A 78 7.54 13.12 12.93
C ILE A 78 7.95 11.74 13.45
N ALA A 79 7.81 11.49 14.76
CA ALA A 79 8.16 10.20 15.35
C ALA A 79 7.30 9.05 14.78
N GLU A 80 6.00 9.28 14.57
CA GLU A 80 5.09 8.32 13.95
C GLU A 80 5.53 7.95 12.53
N ILE A 81 5.79 8.95 11.68
CA ILE A 81 6.22 8.74 10.28
C ILE A 81 7.58 8.03 10.22
N MET A 82 8.55 8.46 11.04
CA MET A 82 9.86 7.82 11.11
C MET A 82 9.76 6.36 11.58
N GLY A 83 8.79 6.05 12.43
CA GLY A 83 8.50 4.69 12.87
C GLY A 83 7.99 3.77 11.75
N ILE A 84 7.29 4.32 10.77
CA ILE A 84 6.81 3.57 9.59
C ILE A 84 7.97 3.33 8.61
N ILE A 85 8.74 4.38 8.29
CA ILE A 85 9.84 4.30 7.31
C ILE A 85 10.93 3.33 7.76
N LYS A 86 11.30 3.32 9.05
CA LYS A 86 12.36 2.42 9.56
C LYS A 86 11.97 0.93 9.61
N LYS A 87 10.68 0.61 9.53
CA LYS A 87 10.19 -0.78 9.61
C LYS A 87 10.09 -1.47 8.24
N THR A 88 10.44 -0.77 7.17
CA THR A 88 10.42 -1.27 5.78
C THR A 88 11.83 -1.27 5.21
#